data_AF-A0A2P6TI46-F1
#
_entry.id   AF-A0A2P6TI46-F1
#
_cell.length_a   1.000
_cell.length_b   1.000
_cell.length_c   1.000
_cell.angle_alpha   90.00
_cell.angle_beta   90.00
_cell.angle_gamma   90.00
#
_symmetry.space_group_name_H-M   'P 1'
#
loop_
_entity.id
_entity.type
_entity.pdbx_description
1 polymer ?
#
loop_
_entity_poly.entity_id
_entity_poly.type
_entity_poly.pdbx_seq_one_letter_code
_entity_poly.pdbx_strand_id
1 'polypeptide(L)'
;MEQQAPASPADGFGASPADGSGASPSGAEGQGGQDPMQPSPSAGLTLLEQLHLALYQGDRNRFRSLLPLASAEDLAATEPLSLYHAAALEGNAEAVQLLAAAGAPAAAADTICNCCQVVPKLDLFFFCMWHKEFRATAAGIAIARGHSDALAALLQAGAAPDAPSERLPEPACVERGSPLAPLDQVVRCYSSLGPEKGDAMLQQLLAAGVSITQLRMDTLYSCGYVDGGSLARMLLRQLLAASQSGQFAMPHTAEECTHLLETAALCGATDALEHFAAQLLSAQPPAHMLDAVAHRVLDGAVTRCNMQVLELAAQAAHSRGTGAAPASATAQLLGPRWADQLSNMLCSAVIMDHPAAVRLLLLDSAAQAELAHNSNDLFLQAVRFDSLRVTKAGGAAVPWEKSANLNVQARRGADNSLLSKDQERYYSQEPRAVHPWDAQLLPMLECLLAAGYRPRTYAAGEVPRLYPLGAVRRAVKSSFDPVQQDGSLQLGRINRWLWLAIEHPLWAPAADTHNRFLPSFRAAARTLLLVAHRGGSTGASVALSCEDSGGSGGSSEAATAVGSSGATANASEQPLSWAAGLASLPRDVLLHIVGLAAYPLSAWAPLEPQRFA
;
A
#
# COMPACT_ATOMS: atom_id res chain seq x y z
N MET A 1 -9.56 -55.50 -32.20
CA MET A 1 -9.43 -54.62 -33.39
C MET A 1 -8.11 -53.91 -33.25
N GLU A 2 -7.22 -54.18 -34.20
CA GLU A 2 -5.80 -53.85 -34.21
C GLU A 2 -5.48 -52.35 -34.22
N GLN A 3 -4.29 -52.08 -33.69
CA GLN A 3 -3.57 -50.82 -33.64
C GLN A 3 -3.22 -50.28 -35.04
N GLN A 4 -3.17 -48.96 -35.19
CA GLN A 4 -2.35 -48.30 -36.21
C GLN A 4 -1.74 -47.01 -35.67
N ALA A 5 -0.41 -47.00 -35.58
CA ALA A 5 0.43 -45.82 -35.39
C ALA A 5 0.89 -45.29 -36.77
N PRO A 6 1.07 -43.98 -36.96
CA PRO A 6 1.70 -43.46 -38.16
C PRO A 6 3.19 -43.20 -37.98
N ALA A 7 3.91 -43.48 -39.06
CA ALA A 7 5.36 -43.52 -39.21
C ALA A 7 6.03 -42.13 -39.37
N SER A 8 7.31 -42.08 -39.01
CA SER A 8 8.27 -41.04 -39.43
C SER A 8 8.60 -41.13 -40.92
N PRO A 9 8.97 -40.01 -41.57
CA PRO A 9 9.80 -40.04 -42.76
C PRO A 9 11.23 -39.58 -42.45
N ALA A 10 12.19 -40.39 -42.89
CA ALA A 10 13.60 -40.05 -43.01
C ALA A 10 13.92 -39.69 -44.47
N ASP A 11 14.99 -38.89 -44.59
CA ASP A 11 15.94 -38.75 -45.70
C ASP A 11 15.57 -37.99 -46.98
N GLY A 12 16.44 -37.03 -47.31
CA GLY A 12 16.81 -36.78 -48.70
C GLY A 12 17.43 -35.43 -49.01
N PHE A 13 18.74 -35.46 -49.26
CA PHE A 13 19.52 -34.70 -50.27
C PHE A 13 20.57 -33.71 -49.77
N GLY A 14 21.83 -34.09 -50.02
CA GLY A 14 23.01 -33.24 -49.91
C GLY A 14 23.30 -32.46 -51.19
N ALA A 15 24.20 -31.47 -51.06
CA ALA A 15 25.18 -31.07 -52.05
C ALA A 15 26.15 -30.05 -51.42
N SER A 16 27.44 -30.27 -51.64
CA SER A 16 28.56 -29.33 -51.55
C SER A 16 29.32 -29.46 -52.88
N PRO A 17 30.29 -28.59 -53.25
CA PRO A 17 30.59 -27.23 -52.80
C PRO A 17 30.67 -26.25 -54.00
N ALA A 18 30.91 -24.96 -53.75
CA ALA A 18 31.38 -24.04 -54.79
C ALA A 18 32.37 -23.02 -54.22
N ASP A 19 33.50 -22.93 -54.91
CA ASP A 19 34.61 -22.00 -54.76
C ASP A 19 34.18 -20.52 -54.80
N GLY A 20 34.93 -19.68 -54.09
CA GLY A 20 34.76 -18.23 -54.10
C GLY A 20 35.98 -17.50 -53.54
N SER A 21 37.01 -17.41 -54.36
CA SER A 21 38.25 -16.66 -54.16
C SER A 21 38.05 -15.16 -53.85
N GLY A 22 38.91 -14.63 -52.98
CA GLY A 22 39.56 -13.33 -53.19
C GLY A 22 39.11 -12.17 -52.29
N ALA A 23 39.94 -11.80 -51.32
CA ALA A 23 40.65 -10.51 -51.29
C ALA A 23 41.35 -10.29 -49.93
N SER A 24 42.67 -10.20 -49.96
CA SER A 24 43.48 -9.62 -48.89
C SER A 24 43.18 -8.13 -48.72
N PRO A 25 43.45 -7.56 -47.54
CA PRO A 25 44.63 -6.72 -47.48
C PRO A 25 45.52 -6.98 -46.26
N SER A 26 46.81 -6.99 -46.58
CA SER A 26 47.96 -6.82 -45.71
C SER A 26 47.92 -5.52 -44.91
N GLY A 27 48.38 -5.55 -43.65
CA GLY A 27 48.85 -4.34 -42.99
C GLY A 27 49.06 -4.44 -41.48
N ALA A 28 50.34 -4.52 -41.10
CA ALA A 28 50.93 -4.02 -39.85
C ALA A 28 50.75 -4.84 -38.56
N GLU A 29 51.68 -5.80 -38.42
CA GLU A 29 52.62 -5.94 -37.29
C GLU A 29 52.35 -5.14 -36.01
N GLY A 30 52.03 -5.88 -34.95
CA GLY A 30 52.08 -5.46 -33.56
C GLY A 30 52.21 -6.70 -32.66
N GLN A 31 53.34 -7.39 -32.75
CA GLN A 31 53.70 -8.49 -31.84
C GLN A 31 53.92 -7.95 -30.43
N GLY A 32 52.84 -7.86 -29.65
CA GLY A 32 52.89 -7.88 -28.20
C GLY A 32 52.54 -9.28 -27.73
N GLY A 33 53.55 -10.09 -27.45
CA GLY A 33 53.37 -11.43 -26.87
C GLY A 33 52.67 -11.34 -25.52
N GLN A 34 51.35 -11.53 -25.52
CA GLN A 34 50.63 -11.96 -24.35
C GLN A 34 50.63 -13.48 -24.38
N ASP A 35 51.56 -14.08 -23.65
CA ASP A 35 51.41 -15.48 -23.24
C ASP A 35 50.00 -15.65 -22.67
N PRO A 36 49.19 -16.61 -23.15
CA PRO A 36 47.92 -16.90 -22.53
C PRO A 36 48.24 -17.35 -21.11
N MET A 37 48.03 -16.45 -20.12
CA MET A 37 48.10 -16.79 -18.70
C MET A 37 47.17 -17.97 -18.50
N GLN A 38 47.75 -19.17 -18.42
CA GLN A 38 47.03 -20.31 -17.92
C GLN A 38 46.58 -19.93 -16.51
N PRO A 39 45.27 -19.95 -16.22
CA PRO A 39 44.77 -19.62 -14.90
C PRO A 39 45.45 -20.55 -13.91
N SER A 40 46.30 -20.00 -13.05
CA SER A 40 46.94 -20.78 -11.99
C SER A 40 45.81 -21.41 -11.17
N PRO A 41 45.77 -22.75 -11.04
CA PRO A 41 44.71 -23.40 -10.29
C PRO A 41 44.71 -22.81 -8.88
N SER A 42 43.57 -22.28 -8.44
CA SER A 42 43.36 -21.78 -7.09
C SER A 42 43.67 -22.92 -6.13
N ALA A 43 44.90 -22.94 -5.61
CA ALA A 43 45.49 -24.11 -4.97
C ALA A 43 44.64 -24.51 -3.75
N GLY A 44 43.97 -25.67 -3.86
CA GLY A 44 43.20 -26.28 -2.76
C GLY A 44 41.71 -26.47 -3.00
N LEU A 45 41.11 -25.93 -4.07
CA LEU A 45 39.68 -26.17 -4.37
C LEU A 45 39.48 -27.43 -5.20
N THR A 46 38.53 -28.28 -4.79
CA THR A 46 38.00 -29.38 -5.59
C THR A 46 37.38 -28.87 -6.90
N LEU A 47 37.24 -29.74 -7.91
CA LEU A 47 36.64 -29.34 -9.19
C LEU A 47 35.20 -28.84 -9.01
N LEU A 48 34.40 -29.51 -8.17
CA LEU A 48 33.03 -29.09 -7.85
C LEU A 48 32.98 -27.70 -7.21
N GLU A 49 33.89 -27.39 -6.28
CA GLU A 49 34.00 -26.05 -5.69
C GLU A 49 34.42 -24.99 -6.72
N GLN A 50 35.29 -25.34 -7.67
CA GLN A 50 35.67 -24.44 -8.76
C GLN A 50 34.52 -24.15 -9.72
N LEU A 51 33.67 -25.15 -10.01
CA LEU A 51 32.46 -24.99 -10.80
C LEU A 51 31.45 -24.08 -10.10
N HIS A 52 31.20 -24.30 -8.80
CA HIS A 52 30.37 -23.42 -7.98
C HIS A 52 30.90 -21.98 -7.96
N LEU A 53 32.20 -21.82 -7.73
CA LEU A 53 32.84 -20.50 -7.72
C LEU A 53 32.68 -19.79 -9.06
N ALA A 54 32.85 -20.51 -10.19
CA ALA A 54 32.64 -19.94 -11.52
C ALA A 54 31.19 -19.47 -11.73
N LEU A 55 30.20 -20.25 -11.26
CA LEU A 55 28.78 -19.85 -11.30
C LEU A 55 28.52 -18.59 -10.49
N TYR A 56 28.95 -18.56 -9.22
CA TYR A 56 28.75 -17.41 -8.33
C TYR A 56 29.48 -16.14 -8.77
N GLN A 57 30.60 -16.29 -9.50
CA GLN A 57 31.29 -15.15 -10.10
C GLN A 57 30.68 -14.72 -11.44
N GLY A 58 29.72 -15.47 -11.97
CA GLY A 58 29.18 -15.28 -13.32
C GLY A 58 30.21 -15.53 -14.43
N ASP A 59 31.32 -16.22 -14.14
CA ASP A 59 32.40 -16.49 -15.10
C ASP A 59 32.03 -17.68 -16.00
N ARG A 60 31.24 -17.37 -17.04
CA ARG A 60 30.74 -18.35 -18.00
C ARG A 60 31.86 -19.09 -18.76
N ASN A 61 32.96 -18.40 -19.05
CA ASN A 61 34.08 -18.99 -19.79
C ASN A 61 34.82 -20.01 -18.92
N ARG A 62 35.08 -19.66 -17.66
CA ARG A 62 35.67 -20.59 -16.71
C ARG A 62 34.76 -21.78 -16.47
N PHE A 63 33.45 -21.55 -16.29
CA PHE A 63 32.48 -22.63 -16.13
C PHE A 63 32.50 -23.59 -17.33
N ARG A 64 32.43 -23.09 -18.57
CA ARG A 64 32.53 -23.88 -19.81
C ARG A 64 33.84 -24.67 -19.91
N SER A 65 34.96 -24.10 -19.46
CA SER A 65 36.26 -24.78 -19.51
C SER A 65 36.40 -25.90 -18.48
N LEU A 66 35.76 -25.75 -17.32
CA LEU A 66 35.82 -26.71 -16.21
C LEU A 66 34.81 -27.85 -16.37
N LEU A 67 33.64 -27.58 -16.95
CA LEU A 67 32.54 -28.54 -17.03
C LEU A 67 32.90 -29.88 -17.69
N PRO A 68 33.67 -29.95 -18.79
CA PRO A 68 34.07 -31.22 -19.41
C PRO A 68 34.99 -32.08 -18.54
N LEU A 69 35.58 -31.50 -17.48
CA LEU A 69 36.44 -32.22 -16.53
C LEU A 69 35.61 -32.89 -15.42
N ALA A 70 34.33 -32.54 -15.28
CA ALA A 70 33.46 -33.06 -14.22
C ALA A 70 33.04 -34.49 -14.50
N SER A 71 33.11 -35.34 -13.49
CA SER A 71 32.56 -36.69 -13.56
C SER A 71 31.03 -36.67 -13.44
N ALA A 72 30.37 -37.76 -13.82
CA ALA A 72 28.92 -37.90 -13.61
C ALA A 72 28.54 -37.82 -12.12
N GLU A 73 29.44 -38.26 -11.22
CA GLU A 73 29.25 -38.15 -9.77
C GLU A 73 29.30 -36.68 -9.30
N ASP A 74 30.25 -35.89 -9.82
CA ASP A 74 30.33 -34.45 -9.52
C ASP A 74 29.07 -33.70 -9.98
N LEU A 75 28.53 -34.07 -11.15
CA LEU A 75 27.32 -33.46 -11.71
C LEU A 75 26.04 -33.89 -10.98
N ALA A 76 26.04 -35.08 -10.38
CA ALA A 76 24.95 -35.61 -9.57
C ALA A 76 24.99 -35.15 -8.11
N ALA A 77 26.09 -34.53 -7.66
CA ALA A 77 26.26 -34.08 -6.29
C ALA A 77 25.21 -33.02 -5.90
N THR A 78 24.53 -33.27 -4.78
CA THR A 78 23.46 -32.41 -4.25
C THR A 78 23.89 -31.62 -3.02
N GLU A 79 24.98 -32.03 -2.36
CA GLU A 79 25.51 -31.39 -1.17
C GLU A 79 26.83 -30.65 -1.45
N PRO A 80 27.04 -29.45 -0.87
CA PRO A 80 26.09 -28.71 -0.03
C PRO A 80 24.95 -28.04 -0.86
N LEU A 81 25.15 -27.88 -2.16
CA LEU A 81 24.22 -27.30 -3.13
C LEU A 81 24.48 -27.98 -4.48
N SER A 82 23.44 -28.33 -5.24
CA SER A 82 23.65 -28.84 -6.60
C SER A 82 23.99 -27.70 -7.57
N LEU A 83 24.73 -28.01 -8.64
CA LEU A 83 25.10 -27.02 -9.67
C LEU A 83 23.88 -26.37 -10.33
N TYR A 84 22.73 -27.07 -10.41
CA TYR A 84 21.47 -26.49 -10.88
C TYR A 84 20.96 -25.39 -9.95
N HIS A 85 21.04 -25.56 -8.63
CA HIS A 85 20.62 -24.52 -7.69
C HIS A 85 21.53 -23.30 -7.76
N ALA A 86 22.84 -23.50 -7.90
CA ALA A 86 23.80 -22.40 -8.08
C ALA A 86 23.53 -21.62 -9.38
N ALA A 87 23.30 -22.33 -10.49
CA ALA A 87 22.95 -21.70 -11.76
C ALA A 87 21.60 -20.97 -11.68
N ALA A 88 20.60 -21.55 -11.00
CA ALA A 88 19.30 -20.94 -10.77
C ALA A 88 19.40 -19.68 -9.91
N LEU A 89 20.23 -19.69 -8.86
CA LEU A 89 20.42 -18.55 -7.96
C LEU A 89 20.98 -17.32 -8.70
N GLU A 90 21.91 -17.56 -9.62
CA GLU A 90 22.56 -16.55 -10.46
C GLU A 90 21.77 -16.22 -11.73
N GLY A 91 20.63 -16.90 -11.97
CA GLY A 91 19.82 -16.70 -13.16
C GLY A 91 20.53 -17.07 -14.47
N ASN A 92 21.50 -17.99 -14.41
CA ASN A 92 22.32 -18.36 -15.54
C ASN A 92 21.69 -19.53 -16.33
N ALA A 93 20.72 -19.19 -17.18
CA ALA A 93 20.02 -20.15 -18.05
C ALA A 93 20.98 -20.97 -18.94
N GLU A 94 22.07 -20.34 -19.39
CA GLU A 94 23.08 -20.99 -20.22
C GLU A 94 23.83 -22.09 -19.45
N ALA A 95 24.19 -21.82 -18.19
CA ALA A 95 24.81 -22.83 -17.33
C ALA A 95 23.87 -24.02 -17.09
N VAL A 96 22.57 -23.79 -16.93
CA VAL A 96 21.57 -24.86 -16.80
C VAL A 96 21.56 -25.73 -18.07
N GLN A 97 21.55 -25.13 -19.25
CA GLN A 97 21.61 -25.86 -20.52
C GLN A 97 22.90 -26.67 -20.68
N LEU A 98 24.04 -26.09 -20.29
CA LEU A 98 25.34 -26.77 -20.32
C LEU A 98 25.39 -27.96 -19.36
N LEU A 99 24.86 -27.82 -18.14
CA LEU A 99 24.75 -28.92 -17.17
C LEU A 99 23.90 -30.07 -17.73
N ALA A 100 22.74 -29.74 -18.30
CA ALA A 100 21.87 -30.73 -18.93
C ALA A 100 22.57 -31.45 -20.09
N ALA A 101 23.28 -30.70 -20.96
CA ALA A 101 24.04 -31.26 -22.07
C ALA A 101 25.23 -32.13 -21.61
N ALA A 102 25.81 -31.84 -20.44
CA ALA A 102 26.86 -32.65 -19.81
C ALA A 102 26.32 -33.91 -19.11
N GLY A 103 25.00 -34.13 -19.12
CA GLY A 103 24.37 -35.30 -18.49
C GLY A 103 24.13 -35.16 -16.99
N ALA A 104 24.12 -33.94 -16.44
CA ALA A 104 23.73 -33.72 -15.05
C ALA A 104 22.25 -34.14 -14.83
N PRO A 105 21.97 -35.03 -13.86
CA PRO A 105 20.63 -35.60 -13.70
C PRO A 105 19.60 -34.54 -13.30
N ALA A 106 18.46 -34.49 -13.97
CA ALA A 106 17.38 -33.55 -13.66
C ALA A 106 16.90 -33.65 -12.20
N ALA A 107 16.91 -34.85 -11.61
CA ALA A 107 16.57 -35.06 -10.20
C ALA A 107 17.44 -34.23 -9.23
N ALA A 108 18.66 -33.83 -9.63
CA ALA A 108 19.49 -32.93 -8.81
C ALA A 108 18.93 -31.50 -8.76
N ALA A 109 18.12 -31.08 -9.74
CA ALA A 109 17.39 -29.81 -9.72
C ALA A 109 16.15 -29.87 -8.80
N ASP A 110 15.57 -31.06 -8.62
CA ASP A 110 14.37 -31.29 -7.81
C ASP A 110 14.69 -31.52 -6.33
N THR A 111 15.97 -31.75 -6.00
CA THR A 111 16.38 -31.87 -4.60
C THR A 111 16.12 -30.57 -3.85
N ILE A 112 15.63 -30.69 -2.62
CA ILE A 112 15.32 -29.52 -1.79
C ILE A 112 16.59 -29.07 -1.06
N CYS A 113 17.15 -27.92 -1.45
CA CYS A 113 18.36 -27.39 -0.83
C CYS A 113 18.07 -26.26 0.17
N ASN A 114 18.80 -26.25 1.29
CA ASN A 114 18.82 -25.13 2.25
C ASN A 114 19.82 -24.06 1.79
N CYS A 115 19.34 -23.14 0.94
CA CYS A 115 20.15 -22.07 0.38
C CYS A 115 20.81 -21.15 1.44
N CYS A 116 20.29 -21.10 2.67
CA CYS A 116 20.82 -20.26 3.74
C CYS A 116 22.17 -20.75 4.30
N GLN A 117 22.48 -22.04 4.20
CA GLN A 117 23.73 -22.60 4.74
C GLN A 117 24.92 -22.41 3.80
N VAL A 118 24.67 -22.32 2.49
CA VAL A 118 25.73 -22.36 1.47
C VAL A 118 26.18 -20.95 1.07
N VAL A 119 25.37 -19.93 1.33
CA VAL A 119 25.59 -18.57 0.82
C VAL A 119 25.87 -17.50 1.89
N PRO A 120 26.69 -17.73 2.95
CA PRO A 120 27.03 -16.68 3.91
C PRO A 120 27.94 -15.57 3.33
N LYS A 121 28.38 -15.66 2.05
CA LYS A 121 29.35 -14.75 1.44
C LYS A 121 28.87 -13.93 0.23
N LEU A 122 27.73 -14.24 -0.36
CA LEU A 122 27.14 -13.37 -1.40
C LEU A 122 26.12 -12.45 -0.72
N ASP A 123 26.01 -11.21 -1.17
CA ASP A 123 25.07 -10.17 -0.67
C ASP A 123 23.57 -10.52 -0.91
N LEU A 124 23.20 -11.78 -0.75
CA LEU A 124 21.84 -12.32 -0.65
C LEU A 124 21.12 -11.91 0.65
N PHE A 125 21.67 -10.92 1.35
CA PHE A 125 21.20 -10.40 2.64
C PHE A 125 19.70 -10.09 2.64
N PHE A 126 19.13 -9.60 1.53
CA PHE A 126 17.70 -9.31 1.44
C PHE A 126 16.82 -10.56 1.34
N PHE A 127 17.26 -11.62 0.67
CA PHE A 127 16.47 -12.85 0.49
C PHE A 127 16.56 -13.75 1.73
N CYS A 128 17.76 -13.96 2.26
CA CYS A 128 17.98 -14.81 3.46
C CYS A 128 17.44 -14.19 4.76
N MET A 129 17.30 -12.85 4.83
CA MET A 129 16.66 -12.19 5.98
C MET A 129 15.18 -12.51 6.11
N TRP A 130 14.50 -12.73 4.98
CA TRP A 130 13.06 -13.01 4.95
C TRP A 130 12.75 -14.47 5.23
N HIS A 131 13.67 -15.37 4.88
CA HIS A 131 13.51 -16.79 5.07
C HIS A 131 14.82 -17.38 5.55
N LYS A 132 15.07 -17.34 6.87
CA LYS A 132 16.26 -17.97 7.49
C LYS A 132 16.36 -19.48 7.25
N GLU A 133 15.31 -20.06 6.67
CA GLU A 133 15.09 -21.49 6.56
C GLU A 133 14.31 -21.81 5.27
N PHE A 134 14.67 -21.17 4.15
CA PHE A 134 14.07 -21.48 2.86
C PHE A 134 14.71 -22.73 2.24
N ARG A 135 13.91 -23.77 2.09
CA ARG A 135 14.30 -25.03 1.46
C ARG A 135 13.58 -25.12 0.11
N ALA A 136 14.30 -24.99 -0.99
CA ALA A 136 13.69 -24.95 -2.32
C ALA A 136 14.44 -25.77 -3.33
N THR A 137 13.70 -26.19 -4.36
CA THR A 137 14.24 -26.77 -5.58
C THR A 137 14.94 -25.69 -6.42
N ALA A 138 15.71 -26.08 -7.42
CA ALA A 138 16.34 -25.12 -8.33
C ALA A 138 15.29 -24.25 -9.05
N ALA A 139 14.15 -24.85 -9.45
CA ALA A 139 13.02 -24.12 -10.02
C ALA A 139 12.43 -23.13 -9.02
N GLY A 140 12.25 -23.55 -7.75
CA GLY A 140 11.80 -22.66 -6.68
C GLY A 140 12.76 -21.49 -6.44
N ILE A 141 14.07 -21.69 -6.49
CA ILE A 141 15.04 -20.60 -6.39
C ILE A 141 14.92 -19.63 -7.59
N ALA A 142 14.82 -20.16 -8.81
CA ALA A 142 14.68 -19.34 -10.02
C ALA A 142 13.40 -18.47 -9.96
N ILE A 143 12.28 -19.04 -9.51
CA ILE A 143 11.01 -18.33 -9.30
C ILE A 143 11.16 -17.23 -8.27
N ALA A 144 11.70 -17.55 -7.08
CA ALA A 144 11.85 -16.60 -6.00
C ALA A 144 12.72 -15.39 -6.37
N ARG A 145 13.66 -15.58 -7.31
CA ARG A 145 14.59 -14.55 -7.78
C ARG A 145 14.12 -13.82 -9.02
N GLY A 146 13.04 -14.27 -9.66
CA GLY A 146 12.54 -13.66 -10.89
C GLY A 146 13.40 -13.94 -12.12
N HIS A 147 14.06 -15.10 -12.14
CA HIS A 147 14.92 -15.56 -13.24
C HIS A 147 14.14 -16.46 -14.21
N SER A 148 13.27 -15.87 -15.04
CA SER A 148 12.39 -16.59 -15.96
C SER A 148 13.15 -17.46 -16.98
N ASP A 149 14.30 -17.00 -17.46
CA ASP A 149 15.08 -17.74 -18.45
C ASP A 149 15.73 -18.98 -17.83
N ALA A 150 16.19 -18.86 -16.58
CA ALA A 150 16.73 -20.00 -15.84
C ALA A 150 15.63 -21.02 -15.51
N LEU A 151 14.41 -20.55 -15.15
CA LEU A 151 13.25 -21.43 -14.97
C LEU A 151 12.93 -22.19 -16.27
N ALA A 152 12.85 -21.50 -17.40
CA ALA A 152 12.63 -22.16 -18.70
C ALA A 152 13.71 -23.20 -19.02
N ALA A 153 14.98 -22.88 -18.79
CA ALA A 153 16.08 -23.81 -19.01
C ALA A 153 16.01 -25.03 -18.08
N LEU A 154 15.61 -24.86 -16.82
CA LEU A 154 15.43 -25.96 -15.87
C LEU A 154 14.30 -26.91 -16.31
N LEU A 155 13.17 -26.35 -16.75
CA LEU A 155 12.05 -27.12 -17.27
C LEU A 155 12.45 -27.90 -18.54
N GLN A 156 13.22 -27.28 -19.44
CA GLN A 156 13.77 -27.95 -20.63
C GLN A 156 14.79 -29.04 -20.29
N ALA A 157 15.55 -28.87 -19.19
CA ALA A 157 16.47 -29.88 -18.68
C ALA A 157 15.75 -31.07 -18.01
N GLY A 158 14.42 -31.04 -17.91
CA GLY A 158 13.62 -32.11 -17.32
C GLY A 158 13.41 -31.99 -15.80
N ALA A 159 13.67 -30.82 -15.20
CA ALA A 159 13.29 -30.58 -13.81
C ALA A 159 11.78 -30.76 -13.65
N ALA A 160 11.35 -31.43 -12.59
CA ALA A 160 9.94 -31.70 -12.34
C ALA A 160 9.20 -30.38 -12.07
N PRO A 161 8.22 -30.02 -12.91
CA PRO A 161 7.60 -28.70 -12.86
C PRO A 161 6.65 -28.53 -11.67
N ASP A 162 6.30 -29.64 -11.00
CA ASP A 162 5.47 -29.74 -9.81
C ASP A 162 6.27 -30.08 -8.53
N ALA A 163 7.61 -30.22 -8.62
CA ALA A 163 8.44 -30.53 -7.46
C ALA A 163 8.32 -29.43 -6.39
N PRO A 164 7.78 -29.75 -5.20
CA PRO A 164 7.38 -28.72 -4.28
C PRO A 164 8.57 -28.26 -3.42
N SER A 165 8.59 -26.98 -3.06
CA SER A 165 9.56 -26.40 -2.14
C SER A 165 9.06 -26.54 -0.70
N GLU A 166 9.93 -26.86 0.25
CA GLU A 166 9.55 -27.00 1.65
C GLU A 166 9.72 -25.67 2.39
N ARG A 167 8.65 -25.18 3.00
CA ARG A 167 8.77 -24.06 3.95
C ARG A 167 8.92 -24.67 5.33
N LEU A 168 10.09 -24.46 5.95
CA LEU A 168 10.24 -24.81 7.35
C LEU A 168 9.20 -24.01 8.19
N PRO A 169 8.58 -24.63 9.19
CA PRO A 169 7.53 -24.00 9.98
C PRO A 169 8.06 -22.73 10.63
N GLU A 170 7.35 -21.61 10.46
CA GLU A 170 7.67 -20.41 11.22
C GLU A 170 7.50 -20.70 12.71
N PRO A 171 8.46 -20.35 13.58
CA PRO A 171 8.48 -20.77 14.99
C PRO A 171 7.31 -20.24 15.85
N ALA A 172 6.41 -19.42 15.28
CA ALA A 172 5.23 -18.88 15.95
C ALA A 172 3.89 -19.34 15.34
N CYS A 173 3.88 -20.00 14.18
CA CYS A 173 2.67 -20.48 13.51
C CYS A 173 2.70 -22.01 13.47
N VAL A 174 1.87 -22.65 14.29
CA VAL A 174 1.87 -24.11 14.57
C VAL A 174 1.46 -24.98 13.37
N GLU A 175 1.06 -24.38 12.25
CA GLU A 175 0.83 -25.12 11.01
C GLU A 175 2.17 -25.42 10.35
N ARG A 176 2.54 -26.72 10.33
CA ARG A 176 3.66 -27.22 9.52
C ARG A 176 3.53 -26.64 8.13
N GLY A 177 4.58 -25.97 7.63
CA GLY A 177 4.56 -25.35 6.33
C GLY A 177 4.31 -26.40 5.25
N SER A 178 3.07 -26.49 4.76
CA SER A 178 2.77 -27.37 3.64
C SER A 178 3.69 -27.01 2.47
N PRO A 179 4.26 -28.01 1.79
CA PRO A 179 5.19 -27.76 0.72
C PRO A 179 4.49 -26.95 -0.38
N LEU A 180 5.18 -25.93 -0.89
CA LEU A 180 4.68 -24.98 -1.88
C LEU A 180 4.99 -25.50 -3.27
N ALA A 181 3.96 -25.74 -4.09
CA ALA A 181 4.16 -26.05 -5.48
C ALA A 181 4.81 -24.85 -6.20
N PRO A 182 5.60 -25.05 -7.26
CA PRO A 182 6.20 -23.95 -8.03
C PRO A 182 5.17 -22.91 -8.49
N LEU A 183 3.95 -23.36 -8.82
CA LEU A 183 2.83 -22.50 -9.18
C LEU A 183 2.39 -21.58 -8.03
N ASP A 184 2.22 -22.12 -6.81
CA ASP A 184 1.91 -21.32 -5.62
C ASP A 184 3.03 -20.31 -5.33
N GLN A 185 4.28 -20.71 -5.60
CA GLN A 185 5.43 -19.87 -5.36
C GLN A 185 5.49 -18.67 -6.32
N VAL A 186 5.23 -18.87 -7.62
CA VAL A 186 5.14 -17.76 -8.59
C VAL A 186 4.08 -16.76 -8.14
N VAL A 187 2.92 -17.25 -7.74
CA VAL A 187 1.82 -16.43 -7.24
C VAL A 187 2.24 -15.60 -6.03
N ARG A 188 2.87 -16.22 -5.02
CA ARG A 188 3.27 -15.52 -3.80
C ARG A 188 4.37 -14.49 -4.06
N CYS A 189 5.25 -14.76 -5.01
CA CYS A 189 6.32 -13.84 -5.40
C CYS A 189 5.85 -12.75 -6.38
N TYR A 190 4.67 -12.87 -6.99
CA TYR A 190 4.24 -12.04 -8.11
C TYR A 190 4.36 -10.52 -7.87
N SER A 191 3.98 -10.04 -6.67
CA SER A 191 4.08 -8.63 -6.31
C SER A 191 5.53 -8.10 -6.30
N SER A 192 6.50 -8.96 -5.97
CA SER A 192 7.93 -8.66 -5.99
C SER A 192 8.58 -8.84 -7.36
N LEU A 193 8.03 -9.75 -8.18
CA LEU A 193 8.53 -10.05 -9.52
C LEU A 193 8.12 -8.97 -10.54
N GLY A 194 6.97 -8.35 -10.33
CA GLY A 194 6.31 -7.52 -11.34
C GLY A 194 5.52 -8.37 -12.35
N PRO A 195 4.53 -7.76 -13.04
CA PRO A 195 3.56 -8.50 -13.84
C PRO A 195 4.20 -9.23 -15.03
N GLU A 196 5.11 -8.59 -15.76
CA GLU A 196 5.76 -9.19 -16.94
C GLU A 196 6.51 -10.48 -16.63
N LYS A 197 7.30 -10.48 -15.55
CA LYS A 197 8.09 -11.66 -15.13
C LYS A 197 7.20 -12.74 -14.53
N GLY A 198 6.25 -12.36 -13.69
CA GLY A 198 5.31 -13.29 -13.08
C GLY A 198 4.46 -14.01 -14.14
N ASP A 199 3.97 -13.28 -15.13
CA ASP A 199 3.19 -13.84 -16.25
C ASP A 199 4.03 -14.79 -17.10
N ALA A 200 5.27 -14.40 -17.43
CA ALA A 200 6.19 -15.26 -18.18
C ALA A 200 6.48 -16.57 -17.45
N MET A 201 6.76 -16.52 -16.15
CA MET A 201 7.00 -17.72 -15.33
C MET A 201 5.76 -18.60 -15.21
N LEU A 202 4.59 -17.99 -15.03
CA LEU A 202 3.33 -18.71 -14.97
C LEU A 202 3.05 -19.44 -16.28
N GLN A 203 3.23 -18.77 -17.42
CA GLN A 203 3.07 -19.38 -18.75
C GLN A 203 4.06 -20.53 -18.98
N GLN A 204 5.31 -20.39 -18.53
CA GLN A 204 6.32 -21.45 -18.60
C GLN A 204 5.92 -22.68 -17.79
N LEU A 205 5.43 -22.51 -16.56
CA LEU A 205 4.95 -23.63 -15.74
C LEU A 205 3.73 -24.31 -16.34
N LEU A 206 2.74 -23.53 -16.81
CA LEU A 206 1.56 -24.09 -17.48
C LEU A 206 1.93 -24.84 -18.77
N ALA A 207 2.88 -24.30 -19.55
CA ALA A 207 3.38 -24.96 -20.75
C ALA A 207 4.17 -26.24 -20.44
N ALA A 208 4.81 -26.32 -19.28
CA ALA A 208 5.48 -27.53 -18.77
C ALA A 208 4.49 -28.58 -18.21
N GLY A 209 3.17 -28.32 -18.26
CA GLY A 209 2.15 -29.26 -17.85
C GLY A 209 1.80 -29.21 -16.36
N VAL A 210 2.20 -28.15 -15.63
CA VAL A 210 1.74 -27.97 -14.25
C VAL A 210 0.23 -27.81 -14.22
N SER A 211 -0.43 -28.65 -13.43
CA SER A 211 -1.88 -28.57 -13.30
C SER A 211 -2.26 -27.34 -12.47
N ILE A 212 -3.08 -26.46 -13.06
CA ILE A 212 -3.69 -25.33 -12.35
C ILE A 212 -4.53 -25.79 -11.14
N THR A 213 -5.00 -27.05 -11.14
CA THR A 213 -5.83 -27.60 -10.05
C THR A 213 -5.06 -27.85 -8.75
N GLN A 214 -3.72 -27.82 -8.80
CA GLN A 214 -2.87 -27.90 -7.62
C GLN A 214 -2.70 -26.54 -6.92
N LEU A 215 -3.15 -25.44 -7.54
CA LEU A 215 -3.08 -24.12 -6.94
C LEU A 215 -3.92 -24.08 -5.66
N ARG A 216 -3.32 -23.65 -4.56
CA ARG A 216 -4.06 -23.53 -3.29
C ARG A 216 -4.97 -22.31 -3.31
N MET A 217 -6.18 -22.44 -2.76
CA MET A 217 -7.17 -21.36 -2.78
C MET A 217 -6.76 -20.16 -1.91
N ASP A 218 -6.03 -20.36 -0.81
CA ASP A 218 -5.45 -19.27 0.00
C ASP A 218 -4.43 -18.43 -0.80
N THR A 219 -3.71 -19.11 -1.69
CA THR A 219 -2.70 -18.53 -2.55
C THR A 219 -3.35 -17.78 -3.71
N LEU A 220 -4.40 -18.34 -4.32
CA LEU A 220 -5.27 -17.64 -5.27
C LEU A 220 -5.91 -16.38 -4.67
N TYR A 221 -6.40 -16.47 -3.43
CA TYR A 221 -6.98 -15.33 -2.70
C TYR A 221 -6.00 -14.18 -2.54
N SER A 222 -4.76 -14.51 -2.15
CA SER A 222 -3.69 -13.52 -2.02
C SER A 222 -3.41 -12.80 -3.35
N CYS A 223 -3.56 -13.46 -4.51
CA CYS A 223 -3.42 -12.82 -5.82
C CYS A 223 -4.41 -11.68 -6.04
N GLY A 224 -5.63 -11.80 -5.51
CA GLY A 224 -6.70 -10.87 -5.82
C GLY A 224 -6.35 -9.42 -5.42
N TYR A 225 -5.53 -9.27 -4.38
CA TYR A 225 -5.07 -7.97 -3.90
C TYR A 225 -3.92 -7.38 -4.73
N VAL A 226 -3.23 -8.18 -5.53
CA VAL A 226 -2.07 -7.76 -6.31
C VAL A 226 -2.49 -7.29 -7.71
N ASP A 227 -1.91 -6.20 -8.19
CA ASP A 227 -2.03 -5.69 -9.57
C ASP A 227 -3.48 -5.59 -10.11
N GLY A 228 -4.41 -5.14 -9.25
CA GLY A 228 -5.82 -5.03 -9.63
C GLY A 228 -6.48 -6.36 -10.02
N GLY A 229 -5.93 -7.50 -9.57
CA GLY A 229 -6.45 -8.83 -9.84
C GLY A 229 -6.26 -9.31 -11.28
N SER A 230 -5.32 -8.75 -12.04
CA SER A 230 -4.96 -9.21 -13.40
C SER A 230 -4.58 -10.70 -13.43
N LEU A 231 -3.59 -11.08 -12.60
CA LEU A 231 -3.13 -12.45 -12.40
C LEU A 231 -4.28 -13.37 -11.94
N ALA A 232 -4.99 -12.95 -10.90
CA ALA A 232 -6.11 -13.72 -10.36
C ALA A 232 -7.17 -14.00 -11.42
N ARG A 233 -7.52 -13.02 -12.27
CA ARG A 233 -8.42 -13.24 -13.42
C ARG A 233 -7.88 -14.26 -14.41
N MET A 234 -6.58 -14.23 -14.71
CA MET A 234 -5.95 -15.21 -15.59
C MET A 234 -6.07 -16.62 -15.00
N LEU A 235 -5.71 -16.79 -13.73
CA LEU A 235 -5.78 -18.07 -13.02
C LEU A 235 -7.23 -18.58 -12.91
N LEU A 236 -8.19 -17.70 -12.61
CA LEU A 236 -9.61 -18.02 -12.56
C LEU A 236 -10.16 -18.47 -13.92
N ARG A 237 -9.70 -17.89 -15.04
CA ARG A 237 -10.07 -18.36 -16.38
C ARG A 237 -9.53 -19.76 -16.67
N GLN A 238 -8.31 -20.06 -16.24
CA GLN A 238 -7.73 -21.41 -16.38
C GLN A 238 -8.46 -22.42 -15.49
N LEU A 239 -8.78 -22.07 -14.25
CA LEU A 239 -9.60 -22.90 -13.35
C LEU A 239 -11.01 -23.12 -13.91
N LEU A 240 -11.62 -22.10 -14.49
CA LEU A 240 -12.93 -22.20 -15.15
C LEU A 240 -12.87 -23.19 -16.32
N ALA A 241 -11.87 -23.08 -17.19
CA ALA A 241 -11.67 -24.00 -18.31
C ALA A 241 -11.43 -25.45 -17.81
N ALA A 242 -10.59 -25.63 -16.79
CA ALA A 242 -10.36 -26.93 -16.16
C ALA A 242 -11.63 -27.49 -15.50
N SER A 243 -12.50 -26.64 -14.96
CA SER A 243 -13.76 -27.07 -14.37
C SER A 243 -14.77 -27.50 -15.44
N GLN A 244 -14.85 -26.75 -16.53
CA GLN A 244 -15.71 -27.08 -17.68
C GLN A 244 -15.28 -28.37 -18.38
N SER A 245 -13.99 -28.70 -18.36
CA SER A 245 -13.45 -29.97 -18.86
C SER A 245 -13.56 -31.13 -17.85
N GLY A 246 -14.05 -30.88 -16.63
CA GLY A 246 -14.16 -31.88 -15.57
C GLY A 246 -12.84 -32.23 -14.88
N GLN A 247 -11.77 -31.47 -15.14
CA GLN A 247 -10.46 -31.63 -14.49
C GLN A 247 -10.40 -30.96 -13.11
N PHE A 248 -11.24 -29.95 -12.86
CA PHE A 248 -11.35 -29.26 -11.58
C PHE A 248 -12.76 -29.38 -10.99
N ALA A 249 -12.84 -29.94 -9.78
CA ALA A 249 -14.05 -29.96 -8.98
C ALA A 249 -14.05 -28.83 -7.96
N MET A 250 -15.24 -28.31 -7.62
CA MET A 250 -15.40 -27.33 -6.55
C MET A 250 -14.77 -27.85 -5.24
N PRO A 251 -14.02 -27.01 -4.49
CA PRO A 251 -13.47 -27.41 -3.20
C PRO A 251 -14.54 -27.89 -2.23
N HIS A 252 -14.17 -28.76 -1.28
CA HIS A 252 -15.13 -29.33 -0.32
C HIS A 252 -15.21 -28.54 0.98
N THR A 253 -14.21 -27.73 1.29
CA THR A 253 -14.19 -26.93 2.52
C THR A 253 -14.85 -25.57 2.31
N ALA A 254 -15.52 -25.08 3.35
CA ALA A 254 -16.14 -23.75 3.35
C ALA A 254 -15.12 -22.65 3.09
N GLU A 255 -13.92 -22.77 3.66
CA GLU A 255 -12.83 -21.80 3.52
C GLU A 255 -12.31 -21.73 2.08
N GLU A 256 -12.03 -22.86 1.44
CA GLU A 256 -11.56 -22.87 0.05
C GLU A 256 -12.62 -22.38 -0.92
N CYS A 257 -13.90 -22.72 -0.70
CA CYS A 257 -15.01 -22.18 -1.49
C CYS A 257 -15.12 -20.66 -1.34
N THR A 258 -14.96 -20.17 -0.11
CA THR A 258 -14.96 -18.74 0.22
C THR A 258 -13.84 -18.04 -0.51
N HIS A 259 -12.59 -18.51 -0.39
CA HIS A 259 -11.44 -17.95 -1.07
C HIS A 259 -11.62 -17.92 -2.60
N LEU A 260 -12.12 -19.01 -3.21
CA LEU A 260 -12.35 -19.06 -4.66
C LEU A 260 -13.37 -18.00 -5.14
N LEU A 261 -14.54 -17.95 -4.49
CA LEU A 261 -15.64 -17.06 -4.90
C LEU A 261 -15.36 -15.61 -4.53
N GLU A 262 -14.76 -15.35 -3.36
CA GLU A 262 -14.32 -14.02 -2.94
C GLU A 262 -13.27 -13.47 -3.92
N THR A 263 -12.30 -14.30 -4.34
CA THR A 263 -11.31 -13.88 -5.35
C THR A 263 -11.99 -13.54 -6.68
N ALA A 264 -12.96 -14.35 -7.13
CA ALA A 264 -13.67 -14.11 -8.37
C ALA A 264 -14.45 -12.79 -8.34
N ALA A 265 -15.12 -12.47 -7.23
CA ALA A 265 -15.80 -11.21 -7.02
C ALA A 265 -14.83 -10.03 -6.90
N LEU A 266 -13.75 -10.19 -6.14
CA LEU A 266 -12.74 -9.17 -5.94
C LEU A 266 -12.08 -8.77 -7.27
N CYS A 267 -11.88 -9.72 -8.18
CA CYS A 267 -11.18 -9.47 -9.44
C CYS A 267 -12.10 -9.17 -10.64
N GLY A 268 -13.43 -9.10 -10.45
CA GLY A 268 -14.32 -8.86 -11.60
C GLY A 268 -14.48 -10.05 -12.55
N ALA A 269 -14.20 -11.27 -12.11
CA ALA A 269 -14.32 -12.47 -12.93
C ALA A 269 -15.75 -13.05 -12.86
N THR A 270 -16.74 -12.33 -13.39
CA THR A 270 -18.16 -12.68 -13.24
C THR A 270 -18.52 -14.04 -13.82
N ASP A 271 -17.89 -14.45 -14.92
CA ASP A 271 -18.17 -15.76 -15.55
C ASP A 271 -17.71 -16.92 -14.64
N ALA A 272 -16.54 -16.75 -14.01
CA ALA A 272 -16.02 -17.72 -13.03
C ALA A 272 -16.88 -17.72 -11.76
N LEU A 273 -17.25 -16.54 -11.26
CA LEU A 273 -18.12 -16.40 -10.09
C LEU A 273 -19.46 -17.11 -10.32
N GLU A 274 -20.08 -16.90 -11.48
CA GLU A 274 -21.37 -17.50 -11.83
C GLU A 274 -21.28 -19.03 -11.94
N HIS A 275 -20.24 -19.53 -12.64
CA HIS A 275 -20.02 -20.96 -12.79
C HIS A 275 -19.77 -21.66 -11.44
N PHE A 276 -18.89 -21.12 -10.61
CA PHE A 276 -18.57 -21.71 -9.30
C PHE A 276 -19.71 -21.54 -8.29
N ALA A 277 -20.48 -20.45 -8.35
CA ALA A 277 -21.69 -20.30 -7.54
C ALA A 277 -22.75 -21.36 -7.91
N ALA A 278 -22.93 -21.65 -9.21
CA ALA A 278 -23.84 -22.69 -9.67
C ALA A 278 -23.42 -24.08 -9.16
N GLN A 279 -22.13 -24.40 -9.22
CA GLN A 279 -21.60 -25.65 -8.66
C GLN A 279 -21.82 -25.73 -7.15
N LEU A 280 -21.49 -24.66 -6.42
CA LEU A 280 -21.69 -24.60 -4.97
C LEU A 280 -23.17 -24.83 -4.60
N LEU A 281 -24.11 -24.18 -5.27
CA LEU A 281 -25.54 -24.35 -5.01
C LEU A 281 -26.03 -25.77 -5.36
N SER A 282 -25.50 -26.36 -6.44
CA SER A 282 -25.84 -27.73 -6.86
C SER A 282 -25.40 -28.79 -5.84
N ALA A 283 -24.34 -28.51 -5.08
CA ALA A 283 -23.83 -29.38 -4.02
C ALA A 283 -24.69 -29.33 -2.73
N GLN A 284 -25.68 -28.42 -2.65
CA GLN A 284 -26.57 -28.24 -1.50
C GLN A 284 -25.82 -28.09 -0.14
N PRO A 285 -24.83 -27.20 -0.03
CA PRO A 285 -24.09 -27.00 1.21
C PRO A 285 -25.00 -26.47 2.33
N PRO A 286 -24.59 -26.63 3.61
CA PRO A 286 -25.32 -26.09 4.74
C PRO A 286 -25.55 -24.57 4.63
N ALA A 287 -26.69 -24.09 5.13
CA ALA A 287 -27.05 -22.66 5.07
C ALA A 287 -25.97 -21.72 5.63
N HIS A 288 -25.37 -22.07 6.77
CA HIS A 288 -24.33 -21.27 7.41
C HIS A 288 -23.04 -21.13 6.56
N MET A 289 -22.70 -22.15 5.76
CA MET A 289 -21.56 -22.08 4.84
C MET A 289 -21.87 -21.12 3.71
N LEU A 290 -23.08 -21.20 3.15
CA LEU A 290 -23.53 -20.27 2.14
C LEU A 290 -23.56 -18.82 2.69
N ASP A 291 -23.94 -18.62 3.97
CA ASP A 291 -23.93 -17.30 4.63
C ASP A 291 -22.52 -16.72 4.70
N ALA A 292 -21.55 -17.52 5.16
CA ALA A 292 -20.15 -17.12 5.24
C ALA A 292 -19.56 -16.79 3.86
N VAL A 293 -19.82 -17.63 2.86
CA VAL A 293 -19.34 -17.42 1.49
C VAL A 293 -19.94 -16.13 0.91
N ALA A 294 -21.25 -15.94 1.00
CA ALA A 294 -21.91 -14.76 0.43
C ALA A 294 -21.46 -13.46 1.09
N HIS A 295 -21.27 -13.45 2.42
CA HIS A 295 -20.71 -12.30 3.13
C HIS A 295 -19.34 -11.89 2.56
N ARG A 296 -18.45 -12.87 2.40
CA ARG A 296 -17.09 -12.65 1.88
C ARG A 296 -17.06 -12.25 0.41
N VAL A 297 -17.92 -12.84 -0.42
CA VAL A 297 -18.09 -12.45 -1.84
C VAL A 297 -18.54 -10.99 -1.95
N LEU A 298 -19.48 -10.55 -1.11
CA LEU A 298 -19.94 -9.16 -1.06
C LEU A 298 -18.85 -8.21 -0.58
N ASP A 299 -18.12 -8.57 0.48
CA ASP A 299 -17.00 -7.77 1.01
C ASP A 299 -15.87 -7.63 -0.03
N GLY A 300 -15.53 -8.70 -0.73
CA GLY A 300 -14.58 -8.67 -1.85
C GLY A 300 -15.04 -7.79 -3.00
N ALA A 301 -16.32 -7.84 -3.36
CA ALA A 301 -16.90 -6.97 -4.39
C ALA A 301 -16.87 -5.49 -3.99
N VAL A 302 -17.20 -5.16 -2.73
CA VAL A 302 -17.12 -3.79 -2.21
C VAL A 302 -15.67 -3.30 -2.17
N THR A 303 -14.74 -4.11 -1.68
CA THR A 303 -13.32 -3.77 -1.53
C THR A 303 -12.71 -3.26 -2.85
N ARG A 304 -13.10 -3.86 -3.98
CA ARG A 304 -12.64 -3.49 -5.33
C ARG A 304 -13.65 -2.69 -6.14
N CYS A 305 -14.74 -2.24 -5.53
CA CYS A 305 -15.82 -1.53 -6.19
C CYS A 305 -16.31 -2.25 -7.47
N ASN A 306 -16.46 -3.57 -7.41
CA ASN A 306 -16.96 -4.37 -8.52
C ASN A 306 -18.48 -4.18 -8.66
N MET A 307 -18.85 -3.11 -9.37
CA MET A 307 -20.24 -2.69 -9.55
C MET A 307 -21.12 -3.78 -10.16
N GLN A 308 -20.59 -4.60 -11.07
CA GLN A 308 -21.38 -5.64 -11.73
C GLN A 308 -21.87 -6.71 -10.74
N VAL A 309 -21.03 -7.12 -9.79
CA VAL A 309 -21.41 -8.10 -8.75
C VAL A 309 -22.38 -7.47 -7.75
N LEU A 310 -22.15 -6.21 -7.38
CA LEU A 310 -23.05 -5.47 -6.47
C LEU A 310 -24.43 -5.23 -7.10
N GLU A 311 -24.49 -4.90 -8.40
CA GLU A 311 -25.74 -4.74 -9.15
C GLU A 311 -26.52 -6.06 -9.24
N LEU A 312 -25.83 -7.17 -9.53
CA LEU A 312 -26.47 -8.50 -9.55
C LEU A 312 -27.03 -8.88 -8.18
N ALA A 313 -26.30 -8.62 -7.11
CA ALA A 313 -26.75 -8.89 -5.74
C ALA A 313 -27.96 -8.03 -5.36
N ALA A 314 -27.93 -6.72 -5.66
CA ALA A 314 -29.03 -5.81 -5.43
C ALA A 314 -30.29 -6.21 -6.23
N GLN A 315 -30.14 -6.52 -7.52
CA GLN A 315 -31.26 -6.98 -8.37
C GLN A 315 -31.90 -8.27 -7.82
N ALA A 316 -31.09 -9.20 -7.33
CA ALA A 316 -31.56 -10.43 -6.72
C ALA A 316 -32.33 -10.21 -5.40
N ALA A 317 -31.90 -9.23 -4.60
CA ALA A 317 -32.61 -8.84 -3.40
C ALA A 317 -33.99 -8.25 -3.73
N HIS A 318 -34.08 -7.41 -4.78
CA HIS A 318 -35.34 -6.84 -5.25
C HIS A 318 -36.30 -7.89 -5.82
N SER A 319 -35.79 -8.87 -6.59
CA SER A 319 -36.64 -9.89 -7.22
C SER A 319 -37.30 -10.83 -6.21
N ARG A 320 -36.75 -10.96 -5.00
CA ARG A 320 -37.40 -11.70 -3.91
C ARG A 320 -38.71 -11.08 -3.46
N GLY A 321 -38.78 -9.75 -3.43
CA GLY A 321 -40.01 -9.03 -3.07
C GLY A 321 -41.15 -9.25 -4.08
N THR A 322 -40.81 -9.54 -5.34
CA THR A 322 -41.79 -9.76 -6.41
C THR A 322 -42.13 -11.23 -6.64
N GLY A 323 -41.46 -12.16 -5.93
CA GLY A 323 -41.62 -13.60 -6.12
C GLY A 323 -41.00 -14.14 -7.42
N ALA A 324 -40.22 -13.33 -8.13
CA ALA A 324 -39.53 -13.75 -9.34
C ALA A 324 -38.31 -14.62 -8.98
N ALA A 325 -38.14 -15.73 -9.69
CA ALA A 325 -36.95 -16.56 -9.54
C ALA A 325 -35.69 -15.76 -9.94
N PRO A 326 -34.62 -15.79 -9.14
CA PRO A 326 -33.36 -15.11 -9.46
C PRO A 326 -32.77 -15.62 -10.78
N ALA A 327 -32.33 -14.68 -11.62
CA ALA A 327 -31.89 -14.93 -12.99
C ALA A 327 -30.54 -15.66 -13.11
N SER A 328 -29.75 -15.70 -12.03
CA SER A 328 -28.40 -16.28 -12.03
C SER A 328 -28.10 -17.00 -10.70
N ALA A 329 -27.13 -17.91 -10.70
CA ALA A 329 -26.61 -18.59 -9.52
C ALA A 329 -25.94 -17.60 -8.55
N THR A 330 -25.21 -16.61 -9.06
CA THR A 330 -24.66 -15.52 -8.23
C THR A 330 -25.78 -14.76 -7.53
N ALA A 331 -26.85 -14.42 -8.25
CA ALA A 331 -28.04 -13.80 -7.68
C ALA A 331 -28.71 -14.68 -6.59
N GLN A 332 -28.81 -16.00 -6.83
CA GLN A 332 -29.32 -16.96 -5.84
C GLN A 332 -28.49 -17.00 -4.56
N LEU A 333 -27.15 -16.95 -4.70
CA LEU A 333 -26.22 -17.00 -3.58
C LEU A 333 -26.24 -15.71 -2.74
N LEU A 334 -26.30 -14.55 -3.39
CA LEU A 334 -26.11 -13.24 -2.75
C LEU A 334 -27.42 -12.57 -2.31
N GLY A 335 -28.48 -12.64 -3.12
CA GLY A 335 -29.77 -11.99 -2.86
C GLY A 335 -30.35 -12.21 -1.45
N PRO A 336 -30.38 -13.44 -0.90
CA PRO A 336 -30.88 -13.67 0.46
C PRO A 336 -30.23 -12.87 1.58
N ARG A 337 -28.98 -12.46 1.41
CA ARG A 337 -28.11 -11.97 2.49
C ARG A 337 -27.72 -10.52 2.31
N TRP A 338 -28.21 -9.91 1.24
CA TRP A 338 -27.91 -8.53 0.89
C TRP A 338 -28.29 -7.57 2.03
N ALA A 339 -29.52 -7.71 2.56
CA ALA A 339 -30.03 -6.92 3.69
C ALA A 339 -29.13 -7.06 4.93
N ASP A 340 -28.91 -8.30 5.38
CA ASP A 340 -28.10 -8.62 6.57
C ASP A 340 -26.66 -8.07 6.51
N GLN A 341 -26.11 -7.86 5.30
CA GLN A 341 -24.73 -7.41 5.09
C GLN A 341 -24.61 -5.96 4.66
N LEU A 342 -25.72 -5.27 4.41
CA LEU A 342 -25.73 -3.92 3.87
C LEU A 342 -24.96 -2.92 4.74
N SER A 343 -25.14 -2.98 6.06
CA SER A 343 -24.44 -2.09 7.00
C SER A 343 -22.91 -2.28 6.93
N ASN A 344 -22.46 -3.53 6.88
CA ASN A 344 -21.04 -3.87 6.76
C ASN A 344 -20.49 -3.41 5.40
N MET A 345 -21.22 -3.67 4.32
CA MET A 345 -20.84 -3.24 2.97
C MET A 345 -20.75 -1.71 2.84
N LEU A 346 -21.70 -0.97 3.40
CA LEU A 346 -21.67 0.50 3.41
C LEU A 346 -20.47 1.02 4.20
N CYS A 347 -20.19 0.42 5.36
CA CYS A 347 -19.03 0.78 6.16
C CYS A 347 -17.73 0.52 5.37
N SER A 348 -17.57 -0.65 4.76
CA SER A 348 -16.43 -0.97 3.90
C SER A 348 -16.32 -0.02 2.70
N ALA A 349 -17.42 0.28 2.01
CA ALA A 349 -17.44 1.18 0.85
C ALA A 349 -17.04 2.61 1.22
N VAL A 350 -17.46 3.09 2.40
CA VAL A 350 -17.10 4.40 2.94
C VAL A 350 -15.63 4.43 3.36
N ILE A 351 -15.15 3.41 4.07
CA ILE A 351 -13.74 3.31 4.50
C ILE A 351 -12.80 3.29 3.29
N MET A 352 -13.20 2.62 2.21
CA MET A 352 -12.41 2.46 0.99
C MET A 352 -12.59 3.59 -0.04
N ASP A 353 -13.41 4.61 0.27
CA ASP A 353 -13.69 5.76 -0.60
C ASP A 353 -14.24 5.38 -1.99
N HIS A 354 -15.26 4.50 -2.01
CA HIS A 354 -15.91 4.01 -3.24
C HIS A 354 -17.30 4.63 -3.43
N PRO A 355 -17.43 5.87 -3.94
CA PRO A 355 -18.71 6.59 -4.02
C PRO A 355 -19.75 5.90 -4.91
N ALA A 356 -19.31 5.19 -5.95
CA ALA A 356 -20.21 4.42 -6.82
C ALA A 356 -20.89 3.26 -6.06
N ALA A 357 -20.12 2.53 -5.25
CA ALA A 357 -20.63 1.46 -4.41
C ALA A 357 -21.59 2.01 -3.34
N VAL A 358 -21.21 3.10 -2.65
CA VAL A 358 -22.07 3.78 -1.68
C VAL A 358 -23.40 4.19 -2.32
N ARG A 359 -23.36 4.80 -3.50
CA ARG A 359 -24.56 5.23 -4.21
C ARG A 359 -25.47 4.06 -4.56
N LEU A 360 -24.92 2.97 -5.07
CA LEU A 360 -25.70 1.76 -5.37
C LEU A 360 -26.32 1.16 -4.11
N LEU A 361 -25.56 1.07 -3.02
CA LEU A 361 -26.03 0.56 -1.74
C LEU A 361 -27.14 1.45 -1.13
N LEU A 362 -27.09 2.76 -1.34
CA LEU A 362 -28.11 3.71 -0.87
C LEU A 362 -29.35 3.81 -1.76
N LEU A 363 -29.23 3.49 -3.06
CA LEU A 363 -30.35 3.53 -4.01
C LEU A 363 -31.32 2.36 -3.85
N ASP A 364 -30.92 1.32 -3.13
CA ASP A 364 -31.79 0.21 -2.80
C ASP A 364 -32.84 0.64 -1.76
N SER A 365 -34.11 0.58 -2.14
CA SER A 365 -35.23 0.97 -1.27
C SER A 365 -35.36 0.10 -0.02
N ALA A 366 -34.94 -1.16 -0.08
CA ALA A 366 -34.89 -2.06 1.08
C ALA A 366 -33.78 -1.62 2.04
N ALA A 367 -32.64 -1.21 1.48
CA ALA A 367 -31.52 -0.66 2.24
C ALA A 367 -31.89 0.62 2.98
N GLN A 368 -32.66 1.51 2.35
CA GLN A 368 -33.15 2.73 2.97
C GLN A 368 -34.09 2.45 4.16
N ALA A 369 -34.97 1.44 4.05
CA ALA A 369 -35.88 1.07 5.13
C ALA A 369 -35.14 0.45 6.33
N GLU A 370 -34.12 -0.37 6.07
CA GLU A 370 -33.32 -1.02 7.11
C GLU A 370 -32.33 -0.06 7.80
N LEU A 371 -31.68 0.82 7.03
CA LEU A 371 -30.81 1.88 7.56
C LEU A 371 -31.58 2.87 8.44
N ALA A 372 -32.83 3.18 8.06
CA ALA A 372 -33.72 4.02 8.86
C ALA A 372 -34.08 3.41 10.22
N HIS A 373 -33.91 2.10 10.40
CA HIS A 373 -34.12 1.42 11.68
C HIS A 373 -32.82 1.23 12.50
N ASN A 374 -31.68 1.02 11.85
CA ASN A 374 -30.51 0.48 12.55
C ASN A 374 -29.31 1.43 12.73
N SER A 375 -29.15 2.53 11.97
CA SER A 375 -27.98 3.43 12.16
C SER A 375 -28.12 4.82 11.52
N ASN A 376 -28.49 5.83 12.32
CA ASN A 376 -28.47 7.24 11.88
C ASN A 376 -27.07 7.76 11.52
N ASP A 377 -26.01 7.28 12.19
CA ASP A 377 -24.65 7.82 12.02
C ASP A 377 -24.00 7.38 10.70
N LEU A 378 -24.19 6.12 10.28
CA LEU A 378 -23.70 5.62 8.99
C LEU A 378 -24.44 6.26 7.81
N PHE A 379 -25.75 6.45 7.94
CA PHE A 379 -26.54 7.16 6.94
C PHE A 379 -26.06 8.62 6.79
N LEU A 380 -25.79 9.31 7.91
CA LEU A 380 -25.26 10.67 7.88
C LEU A 380 -23.84 10.76 7.31
N GLN A 381 -23.00 9.72 7.46
CA GLN A 381 -21.69 9.66 6.81
C GLN A 381 -21.80 9.37 5.30
N ALA A 382 -22.68 8.45 4.88
CA ALA A 382 -22.87 8.12 3.47
C ALA A 382 -23.53 9.27 2.68
N VAL A 383 -24.47 10.00 3.28
CA VAL A 383 -25.08 11.22 2.70
C VAL A 383 -24.07 12.37 2.55
N ARG A 384 -22.96 12.36 3.31
CA ARG A 384 -21.89 13.39 3.19
C ARG A 384 -20.98 13.17 1.98
N PHE A 385 -20.88 11.94 1.45
CA PHE A 385 -20.06 11.65 0.25
C PHE A 385 -20.72 12.14 -1.04
N ASP A 386 -22.04 12.25 -1.07
CA ASP A 386 -22.77 12.71 -2.25
C ASP A 386 -22.97 14.23 -2.17
N SER A 387 -22.06 15.01 -2.78
CA SER A 387 -22.33 16.42 -3.10
C SER A 387 -23.42 16.59 -4.19
N LEU A 388 -24.02 15.49 -4.66
CA LEU A 388 -25.27 15.55 -5.42
C LEU A 388 -26.45 15.74 -4.48
N ARG A 389 -27.15 16.84 -4.73
CA ARG A 389 -28.49 17.14 -4.23
C ARG A 389 -29.35 15.88 -4.20
N VAL A 390 -29.64 15.37 -3.00
CA VAL A 390 -30.96 14.79 -2.76
C VAL A 390 -31.94 15.95 -2.89
N THR A 391 -32.33 16.27 -4.12
CA THR A 391 -33.53 17.05 -4.33
C THR A 391 -34.64 16.19 -3.77
N LYS A 392 -35.13 16.54 -2.58
CA LYS A 392 -36.55 16.39 -2.30
C LYS A 392 -37.25 16.88 -3.57
N ALA A 393 -38.08 16.04 -4.18
CA ALA A 393 -38.72 16.35 -5.46
C ALA A 393 -39.20 17.83 -5.48
N GLY A 394 -38.48 18.69 -6.22
CA GLY A 394 -38.72 20.13 -6.36
C GLY A 394 -37.70 21.09 -5.70
N GLY A 395 -36.75 21.65 -6.48
CA GLY A 395 -36.02 22.89 -6.11
C GLY A 395 -34.62 23.10 -6.71
N ALA A 396 -34.39 24.24 -7.38
CA ALA A 396 -33.31 24.56 -8.33
C ALA A 396 -31.90 24.86 -7.76
N ALA A 397 -30.90 24.94 -8.66
CA ALA A 397 -29.47 25.14 -8.39
C ALA A 397 -28.89 26.44 -8.92
N VAL A 398 -27.91 27.04 -8.22
CA VAL A 398 -27.06 28.15 -8.72
C VAL A 398 -25.59 27.95 -8.30
N PRO A 399 -24.57 28.23 -9.15
CA PRO A 399 -23.15 28.00 -8.89
C PRO A 399 -22.33 29.28 -8.55
N TRP A 400 -21.12 29.10 -8.00
CA TRP A 400 -20.15 30.16 -7.65
C TRP A 400 -18.75 29.86 -8.23
N GLU A 401 -17.95 30.88 -8.54
CA GLU A 401 -16.63 30.77 -9.20
C GLU A 401 -15.62 31.84 -8.71
N LYS A 402 -14.31 31.50 -8.75
CA LYS A 402 -13.06 32.33 -8.72
C LYS A 402 -12.46 32.74 -7.35
N SER A 403 -11.15 32.85 -7.09
CA SER A 403 -9.82 32.57 -7.74
C SER A 403 -8.72 32.97 -6.69
N ALA A 404 -7.67 32.17 -6.43
CA ALA A 404 -6.27 32.24 -6.93
C ALA A 404 -5.26 33.27 -6.31
N ASN A 405 -4.15 32.73 -5.75
CA ASN A 405 -2.72 32.97 -6.05
C ASN A 405 -1.85 34.17 -5.53
N LEU A 406 -0.56 33.80 -5.24
CA LEU A 406 0.76 34.45 -5.51
C LEU A 406 1.63 35.08 -4.37
N ASN A 407 2.65 34.33 -3.90
CA ASN A 407 4.13 34.41 -4.10
C ASN A 407 4.94 35.75 -4.00
N VAL A 408 6.14 35.72 -3.36
CA VAL A 408 7.50 36.21 -3.78
C VAL A 408 8.49 36.49 -2.60
N GLN A 409 9.78 36.24 -2.85
CA GLN A 409 11.01 36.09 -2.03
C GLN A 409 11.74 37.38 -1.55
N ALA A 410 12.64 37.30 -0.53
CA ALA A 410 14.14 37.39 -0.64
C ALA A 410 14.96 37.92 0.60
N ARG A 411 15.86 37.05 1.13
CA ARG A 411 17.29 37.15 1.64
C ARG A 411 17.84 38.22 2.64
N ARG A 412 18.49 37.80 3.76
CA ARG A 412 19.98 37.70 4.05
C ARG A 412 20.39 37.49 5.56
N GLY A 413 21.39 36.61 5.83
CA GLY A 413 22.40 36.50 6.97
C GLY A 413 21.94 35.99 8.37
N ALA A 414 22.28 34.80 8.91
CA ALA A 414 23.54 34.17 9.44
C ALA A 414 24.04 34.80 10.80
N ASP A 415 24.31 34.13 11.94
CA ASP A 415 24.79 32.77 12.30
C ASP A 415 24.42 32.33 13.76
N ASN A 416 24.48 30.99 14.03
CA ASN A 416 24.34 30.17 15.28
C ASN A 416 22.90 29.80 15.74
N SER A 417 22.47 28.56 16.05
CA SER A 417 23.13 27.24 16.18
C SER A 417 22.11 26.07 16.26
N LEU A 418 22.42 24.96 15.57
CA LEU A 418 21.98 23.56 15.80
C LEU A 418 20.49 23.18 15.70
N LEU A 419 19.70 23.88 14.90
CA LEU A 419 18.58 23.24 14.20
C LEU A 419 19.11 22.72 12.86
N SER A 420 18.78 21.49 12.48
CA SER A 420 19.15 20.99 11.15
C SER A 420 18.59 21.98 10.11
N LYS A 421 19.38 22.30 9.07
CA LYS A 421 18.93 23.15 7.96
C LYS A 421 17.63 22.63 7.32
N ASP A 422 17.34 21.35 7.48
CA ASP A 422 16.07 20.75 7.06
C ASP A 422 14.92 21.17 7.96
N GLN A 423 15.14 21.34 9.27
CA GLN A 423 14.14 21.76 10.25
C GLN A 423 13.74 23.24 10.06
N GLU A 424 14.69 24.13 9.77
CA GLU A 424 14.41 25.54 9.43
C GLU A 424 13.71 25.67 8.08
N ARG A 425 14.19 24.97 7.03
CA ARG A 425 13.49 24.90 5.73
C ARG A 425 12.09 24.33 5.89
N TYR A 426 11.90 23.43 6.84
CA TYR A 426 10.63 22.76 7.11
C TYR A 426 9.61 23.66 7.84
N TYR A 427 10.02 24.43 8.86
CA TYR A 427 9.12 25.42 9.49
C TYR A 427 8.80 26.61 8.59
N SER A 428 9.59 26.82 7.53
CA SER A 428 9.37 27.85 6.52
C SER A 428 8.37 27.46 5.43
N GLN A 429 7.92 26.20 5.38
CA GLN A 429 6.91 25.76 4.40
C GLN A 429 5.52 26.32 4.76
N GLU A 430 4.73 26.64 3.73
CA GLU A 430 3.36 27.10 3.94
C GLU A 430 2.57 26.10 4.80
N PRO A 431 1.74 26.60 5.74
CA PRO A 431 1.07 25.73 6.69
C PRO A 431 0.08 24.81 5.95
N ARG A 432 0.36 23.50 5.97
CA ARG A 432 -0.62 22.49 5.57
C ARG A 432 -1.79 22.48 6.55
N ALA A 433 -2.98 22.11 6.05
CA ALA A 433 -4.13 21.83 6.90
C ALA A 433 -3.77 20.76 7.94
N VAL A 434 -4.42 20.82 9.12
CA VAL A 434 -4.25 19.81 10.16
C VAL A 434 -4.74 18.47 9.62
N HIS A 435 -3.91 17.43 9.67
CA HIS A 435 -4.32 16.12 9.24
C HIS A 435 -5.45 15.59 10.16
N PRO A 436 -6.51 14.93 9.65
CA PRO A 436 -7.62 14.47 10.49
C PRO A 436 -7.18 13.61 11.68
N TRP A 437 -6.15 12.78 11.48
CA TRP A 437 -5.56 11.98 12.55
C TRP A 437 -4.88 12.82 13.62
N ASP A 438 -4.18 13.90 13.26
CA ASP A 438 -3.58 14.80 14.26
C ASP A 438 -4.67 15.44 15.13
N ALA A 439 -5.78 15.88 14.52
CA ALA A 439 -6.88 16.49 15.25
C ALA A 439 -7.52 15.52 16.28
N GLN A 440 -7.59 14.22 15.95
CA GLN A 440 -8.10 13.19 16.88
C GLN A 440 -7.07 12.80 17.96
N LEU A 441 -5.78 12.75 17.61
CA LEU A 441 -4.71 12.32 18.51
C LEU A 441 -4.28 13.42 19.50
N LEU A 442 -4.40 14.69 19.11
CA LEU A 442 -3.98 15.84 19.92
C LEU A 442 -4.64 15.88 21.32
N PRO A 443 -5.98 15.76 21.47
CA PRO A 443 -6.61 15.74 22.80
C PRO A 443 -6.09 14.62 23.70
N MET A 444 -5.88 13.43 23.15
CA MET A 444 -5.36 12.29 23.91
C MET A 444 -3.93 12.54 24.37
N LEU A 445 -3.07 13.04 23.48
CA LEU A 445 -1.70 13.39 23.80
C LEU A 445 -1.63 14.50 24.86
N GLU A 446 -2.48 15.53 24.77
CA GLU A 446 -2.54 16.61 25.76
C GLU A 446 -3.00 16.12 27.13
N CYS A 447 -3.98 15.22 27.21
CA CYS A 447 -4.38 14.59 28.46
C CYS A 447 -3.22 13.80 29.09
N LEU A 448 -2.46 13.05 28.28
CA LEU A 448 -1.28 12.33 28.75
C LEU A 448 -0.20 13.29 29.26
N LEU A 449 0.05 14.39 28.53
CA LEU A 449 0.99 15.42 28.96
C LEU A 449 0.52 16.11 30.25
N ALA A 450 -0.77 16.41 30.40
CA ALA A 450 -1.31 17.00 31.62
C ALA A 450 -1.16 16.06 32.83
N ALA A 451 -1.30 14.74 32.62
CA ALA A 451 -1.08 13.72 33.63
C ALA A 451 0.41 13.43 33.92
N GLY A 452 1.34 14.18 33.32
CA GLY A 452 2.78 14.06 33.56
C GLY A 452 3.49 12.99 32.72
N TYR A 453 2.79 12.32 31.80
CA TYR A 453 3.40 11.42 30.83
C TYR A 453 4.08 12.26 29.75
N ARG A 454 5.42 12.34 29.78
CA ARG A 454 6.25 12.89 28.70
C ARG A 454 6.85 11.74 27.91
N PRO A 455 7.06 11.85 26.59
CA PRO A 455 7.95 10.94 25.87
C PRO A 455 9.31 10.96 26.57
N ARG A 456 9.65 9.89 27.27
CA ARG A 456 10.94 9.76 27.97
C ARG A 456 11.93 9.09 27.05
N THR A 457 13.19 9.48 27.17
CA THR A 457 14.29 8.64 26.70
C THR A 457 14.25 7.36 27.53
N TYR A 458 13.99 6.23 26.87
CA TYR A 458 13.97 4.93 27.51
C TYR A 458 15.40 4.43 27.63
N ALA A 459 15.85 4.14 28.85
CA ALA A 459 17.09 3.39 29.07
C ALA A 459 16.82 1.91 28.73
N ALA A 460 17.63 1.33 27.85
CA ALA A 460 17.48 -0.07 27.42
C ALA A 460 16.08 -0.40 26.83
N GLY A 461 15.59 0.43 25.90
CA GLY A 461 14.30 0.21 25.24
C GLY A 461 14.38 -0.85 24.13
N GLU A 462 13.46 -1.82 24.14
CA GLU A 462 13.14 -2.65 22.99
C GLU A 462 12.07 -1.96 22.16
N VAL A 463 12.38 -1.61 20.92
CA VAL A 463 11.40 -0.99 20.01
C VAL A 463 10.94 -2.04 19.01
N PRO A 464 9.70 -2.54 19.10
CA PRO A 464 9.12 -3.37 18.06
C PRO A 464 8.78 -2.48 16.86
N ARG A 465 9.53 -2.59 15.76
CA ARG A 465 9.16 -1.94 14.51
C ARG A 465 8.27 -2.88 13.70
N LEU A 466 6.99 -2.54 13.58
CA LEU A 466 6.09 -3.14 12.60
C LEU A 466 6.43 -2.54 11.24
N TYR A 467 7.21 -3.26 10.46
CA TYR A 467 7.34 -2.95 9.04
C TYR A 467 6.06 -3.36 8.31
N PRO A 468 5.77 -2.79 7.12
CA PRO A 468 4.58 -3.12 6.31
C PRO A 468 4.40 -4.61 5.96
N LEU A 469 5.32 -5.47 6.39
CA LEU A 469 5.46 -6.86 6.00
C LEU A 469 5.54 -7.79 7.23
N GLY A 470 4.99 -7.38 8.38
CA GLY A 470 4.67 -8.26 9.52
C GLY A 470 5.83 -8.68 10.44
N ALA A 471 7.09 -8.51 10.06
CA ALA A 471 8.23 -8.86 10.93
C ALA A 471 8.49 -7.79 11.99
N VAL A 472 8.31 -8.13 13.27
CA VAL A 472 8.69 -7.29 14.42
C VAL A 472 10.19 -7.43 14.67
N ARG A 473 10.99 -6.46 14.23
CA ARG A 473 12.39 -6.36 14.68
C ARG A 473 12.43 -5.67 16.04
N ARG A 474 13.07 -6.32 17.03
CA ARG A 474 13.43 -5.70 18.30
C ARG A 474 14.88 -5.24 18.23
N ALA A 475 15.09 -3.94 18.27
CA ALA A 475 16.43 -3.39 18.51
C ALA A 475 16.52 -3.01 19.99
N VAL A 476 17.45 -3.64 20.71
CA VAL A 476 17.81 -3.20 22.06
C VAL A 476 18.76 -2.02 21.90
N LYS A 477 18.32 -0.84 22.33
CA LYS A 477 19.19 0.35 22.37
C LYS A 477 19.46 0.73 23.80
N SER A 478 20.73 0.98 24.13
CA SER A 478 21.15 1.43 25.45
C SER A 478 20.41 2.70 25.90
N SER A 479 20.05 3.56 24.94
CA SER A 479 19.04 4.61 25.10
C SER A 479 18.22 4.77 23.82
N PHE A 480 16.90 4.80 23.96
CA PHE A 480 15.97 5.07 22.87
C PHE A 480 15.17 6.33 23.19
N ASP A 481 15.46 7.38 22.44
CA ASP A 481 14.59 8.54 22.36
C ASP A 481 13.70 8.39 21.12
N PRO A 482 12.38 8.12 21.28
CA PRO A 482 11.47 7.97 20.15
C PRO A 482 11.50 9.18 19.23
N VAL A 483 11.64 10.38 19.81
CA VAL A 483 11.65 11.64 19.08
C VAL A 483 12.81 11.72 18.10
N GLN A 484 14.01 11.41 18.59
CA GLN A 484 15.23 11.55 17.79
C GLN A 484 15.46 10.34 16.88
N GLN A 485 15.02 9.16 17.31
CA GLN A 485 15.47 7.90 16.72
C GLN A 485 14.38 7.15 15.95
N ASP A 486 13.12 7.55 16.05
CA ASP A 486 12.02 6.97 15.29
C ASP A 486 11.60 7.87 14.11
N GLY A 487 12.28 7.68 12.98
CA GLY A 487 11.94 8.37 11.74
C GLY A 487 10.52 8.07 11.22
N SER A 488 9.88 6.99 11.68
CA SER A 488 8.51 6.67 11.28
C SER A 488 7.47 7.60 11.90
N LEU A 489 7.80 8.22 13.04
CA LEU A 489 6.95 9.23 13.65
C LEU A 489 6.82 10.47 12.77
N GLN A 490 7.71 10.70 11.80
CA GLN A 490 7.61 11.78 10.82
C GLN A 490 7.22 13.13 11.46
N LEU A 491 7.79 13.43 12.64
CA LEU A 491 7.46 14.59 13.48
C LEU A 491 7.72 15.92 12.76
N GLY A 492 8.67 15.90 11.83
CA GLY A 492 8.94 16.98 10.90
C GLY A 492 8.26 16.82 9.55
N ARG A 493 7.14 16.09 9.41
CA ARG A 493 6.31 16.04 8.19
C ARG A 493 4.82 15.88 8.52
N ILE A 494 4.37 14.65 8.71
CA ILE A 494 2.94 14.33 8.85
C ILE A 494 2.46 14.71 10.25
N ASN A 495 3.23 14.38 11.29
CA ASN A 495 2.81 14.51 12.68
C ASN A 495 3.34 15.81 13.34
N ARG A 496 3.39 16.91 12.58
CA ARG A 496 3.96 18.20 13.01
C ARG A 496 3.29 18.74 14.27
N TRP A 497 1.96 18.62 14.36
CA TRP A 497 1.20 19.21 15.45
C TRP A 497 1.34 18.39 16.74
N LEU A 498 1.40 17.07 16.62
CA LEU A 498 1.77 16.18 17.73
C LEU A 498 3.17 16.52 18.25
N TRP A 499 4.11 16.79 17.35
CA TRP A 499 5.45 17.24 17.74
C TRP A 499 5.42 18.57 18.51
N LEU A 500 4.65 19.55 18.04
CA LEU A 500 4.52 20.84 18.72
C LEU A 500 3.89 20.70 20.13
N ALA A 501 2.96 19.76 20.31
CA ALA A 501 2.40 19.44 21.63
C ALA A 501 3.45 18.83 22.58
N ILE A 502 4.31 17.95 22.06
CA ILE A 502 5.38 17.30 22.84
C ILE A 502 6.45 18.31 23.26
N GLU A 503 6.94 19.11 22.31
CA GLU A 503 8.01 20.09 22.55
C GLU A 503 7.54 21.23 23.46
N HIS A 504 6.25 21.57 23.38
CA HIS A 504 5.61 22.63 24.15
C HIS A 504 6.43 23.95 24.24
N PRO A 505 6.97 24.46 23.11
CA PRO A 505 7.77 25.68 23.14
C PRO A 505 6.99 26.87 23.69
N LEU A 506 7.67 27.75 24.43
CA LEU A 506 7.09 29.01 24.86
C LEU A 506 6.68 29.84 23.63
N TRP A 507 5.41 30.25 23.59
CA TRP A 507 4.97 31.18 22.56
C TRP A 507 5.54 32.57 22.85
N ALA A 508 6.12 33.18 21.82
CA ALA A 508 6.48 34.58 21.81
C ALA A 508 5.96 35.24 20.51
N PRO A 509 5.72 36.56 20.52
CA PRO A 509 5.27 37.30 19.34
C PRO A 509 6.33 37.42 18.24
N ALA A 510 7.57 37.01 18.50
CA ALA A 510 8.63 36.92 17.50
C ALA A 510 8.23 35.95 16.36
N ALA A 511 8.60 36.29 15.13
CA ALA A 511 8.09 35.63 13.92
C ALA A 511 8.44 34.13 13.88
N ASP A 512 9.60 33.79 14.39
CA ASP A 512 10.20 32.47 14.51
C ASP A 512 9.39 31.54 15.43
N THR A 513 8.90 32.01 16.57
CA THR A 513 8.04 31.21 17.45
C THR A 513 6.59 31.24 17.02
N HIS A 514 6.07 32.40 16.62
CA HIS A 514 4.65 32.58 16.29
C HIS A 514 4.24 31.71 15.08
N ASN A 515 5.10 31.56 14.07
CA ASN A 515 4.79 30.79 12.85
C ASN A 515 4.73 29.27 13.05
N ARG A 516 5.22 28.76 14.19
CA ARG A 516 5.18 27.32 14.49
C ARG A 516 3.76 26.84 14.79
N PHE A 517 2.90 27.72 15.29
CA PHE A 517 1.54 27.41 15.75
C PHE A 517 0.49 27.38 14.63
N LEU A 518 -0.67 26.81 14.96
CA LEU A 518 -1.81 26.63 14.06
C LEU A 518 -2.29 27.98 13.47
N PRO A 519 -2.71 28.03 12.19
CA PRO A 519 -3.19 29.26 11.55
C PRO A 519 -4.32 29.96 12.32
N SER A 520 -5.27 29.20 12.87
CA SER A 520 -6.37 29.65 13.72
C SER A 520 -5.89 30.40 14.97
N PHE A 521 -4.98 29.79 15.74
CA PHE A 521 -4.35 30.42 16.90
C PHE A 521 -3.62 31.70 16.51
N ARG A 522 -2.84 31.66 15.41
CA ARG A 522 -2.12 32.84 14.92
C ARG A 522 -3.07 33.99 14.58
N ALA A 523 -4.19 33.70 13.93
CA ALA A 523 -5.22 34.70 13.63
C ALA A 523 -5.85 35.29 14.90
N ALA A 524 -6.17 34.45 15.89
CA ALA A 524 -6.72 34.88 17.18
C ALA A 524 -5.73 35.75 17.96
N ALA A 525 -4.48 35.31 18.09
CA ALA A 525 -3.41 36.05 18.75
C ALA A 525 -3.15 37.40 18.08
N ARG A 526 -3.10 37.46 16.74
CA ARG A 526 -2.97 38.74 16.00
C ARG A 526 -4.13 39.67 16.26
N THR A 527 -5.36 39.16 16.27
CA THR A 527 -6.56 39.95 16.54
C THR A 527 -6.53 40.56 17.94
N LEU A 528 -6.19 39.76 18.96
CA LEU A 528 -6.05 40.22 20.34
C LEU A 528 -4.98 41.31 20.49
N LEU A 529 -3.81 41.09 19.88
CA LEU A 529 -2.71 42.06 19.93
C LEU A 529 -3.05 43.36 19.19
N LEU A 530 -3.77 43.29 18.07
CA LEU A 530 -4.22 44.47 17.33
C LEU A 530 -5.26 45.28 18.10
N VAL A 531 -6.19 44.60 18.80
CA VAL A 531 -7.19 45.26 19.66
C VAL A 531 -6.49 46.00 20.80
N ALA A 532 -5.55 45.34 21.48
CA ALA A 532 -4.79 45.95 22.57
C ALA A 532 -3.95 47.14 22.08
N HIS A 533 -3.29 47.01 20.92
CA HIS A 533 -2.52 48.10 20.32
C HIS A 533 -3.40 49.32 20.00
N ARG A 534 -4.58 49.10 19.39
CA ARG A 534 -5.49 50.19 19.03
C ARG A 534 -6.06 50.90 20.26
N GLY A 535 -6.40 50.16 21.33
CA GLY A 535 -6.92 50.75 22.55
C GLY A 535 -5.89 51.55 23.36
N GLY A 536 -4.60 51.17 23.28
CA GLY A 536 -3.52 51.93 23.91
C GLY A 536 -3.23 53.29 23.24
N SER A 537 -3.38 53.38 21.91
CA SER A 537 -3.13 54.63 21.16
C SER A 537 -4.19 55.70 21.40
N THR A 538 -5.46 55.33 21.57
CA THR A 538 -6.57 56.30 21.73
C THR A 538 -6.58 56.97 23.10
N GLY A 539 -6.10 56.30 24.16
CA GLY A 539 -6.03 56.87 25.51
C GLY A 539 -4.98 57.98 25.66
N ALA A 540 -3.92 57.98 24.84
CA ALA A 540 -2.87 58.99 24.91
C ALA A 540 -3.21 60.30 24.19
N SER A 541 -4.18 60.30 23.26
CA SER A 541 -4.51 61.48 22.45
C SER A 541 -5.65 62.34 23.01
N VAL A 542 -6.47 61.82 23.93
CA VAL A 542 -7.64 62.55 24.47
C VAL A 542 -7.32 63.31 25.78
N ALA A 543 -6.19 63.02 26.42
CA ALA A 543 -5.79 63.68 27.67
C ALA A 543 -5.01 65.01 27.49
N LEU A 544 -4.85 65.53 26.27
CA LEU A 544 -4.05 66.74 25.99
C LEU A 544 -4.83 67.91 25.37
N SER A 545 -6.17 67.88 25.37
CA SER A 545 -7.00 69.00 24.86
C SER A 545 -8.06 69.43 25.87
N CYS A 546 -7.64 69.72 27.10
CA CYS A 546 -8.47 70.38 28.11
C CYS A 546 -7.74 71.57 28.75
N GLU A 547 -7.04 72.39 27.95
CA GLU A 547 -6.67 73.72 28.40
C GLU A 547 -6.92 74.75 27.29
N ASP A 548 -7.78 75.69 27.67
CA ASP A 548 -7.82 77.08 27.24
C ASP A 548 -8.40 77.43 25.85
N SER A 549 -9.69 77.79 25.86
CA SER A 549 -10.19 78.96 25.12
C SER A 549 -11.59 79.32 25.63
N GLY A 550 -11.62 80.22 26.62
CA GLY A 550 -12.78 81.06 26.88
C GLY A 550 -12.97 82.12 25.79
N GLY A 551 -14.21 82.51 25.53
CA GLY A 551 -14.58 83.64 24.67
C GLY A 551 -15.74 83.30 23.72
N SER A 552 -17.00 83.52 24.11
CA SER A 552 -17.71 84.81 24.06
C SER A 552 -18.49 85.01 22.74
N GLY A 553 -19.83 84.93 22.83
CA GLY A 553 -20.73 85.92 22.24
C GLY A 553 -21.38 85.63 20.87
N GLY A 554 -22.73 85.58 20.86
CA GLY A 554 -23.61 85.87 19.70
C GLY A 554 -24.40 84.65 19.22
N SER A 555 -25.68 84.43 19.58
CA SER A 555 -26.93 85.16 19.26
C SER A 555 -27.45 84.94 17.83
N SER A 556 -28.78 84.68 17.75
CA SER A 556 -29.70 84.61 16.59
C SER A 556 -29.92 83.20 16.02
N GLU A 557 -30.98 82.47 16.39
CA GLU A 557 -32.41 82.58 16.01
C GLU A 557 -32.79 81.98 14.63
N ALA A 558 -33.86 81.16 14.69
CA ALA A 558 -34.76 80.69 13.62
C ALA A 558 -34.21 79.58 12.67
N ALA A 559 -34.92 78.50 12.31
CA ALA A 559 -36.35 78.23 12.33
C ALA A 559 -36.65 76.70 12.26
N THR A 560 -37.65 76.27 13.05
CA THR A 560 -38.75 75.32 12.76
C THR A 560 -38.68 74.31 11.60
N ALA A 561 -38.86 73.02 11.91
CA ALA A 561 -39.91 72.08 11.41
C ALA A 561 -39.59 70.65 11.93
N VAL A 562 -40.28 70.09 12.93
CA VAL A 562 -41.59 69.39 12.90
C VAL A 562 -41.65 68.21 11.92
N GLY A 563 -41.82 67.00 12.48
CA GLY A 563 -42.21 65.76 11.79
C GLY A 563 -41.37 64.56 12.22
N SER A 564 -41.53 64.00 13.43
CA SER A 564 -42.51 62.96 13.76
C SER A 564 -42.60 61.83 12.72
N SER A 565 -41.85 60.74 12.93
CA SER A 565 -42.36 59.37 12.76
C SER A 565 -41.42 58.39 13.44
N GLY A 566 -42.01 57.55 14.28
CA GLY A 566 -41.32 56.63 15.16
C GLY A 566 -40.51 55.58 14.39
N ALA A 567 -39.28 55.42 14.85
CA ALA A 567 -38.61 54.15 14.81
C ALA A 567 -38.14 53.88 16.25
N THR A 568 -38.86 52.99 16.93
CA THR A 568 -38.37 52.29 18.11
C THR A 568 -37.10 51.53 17.69
N ALA A 569 -35.96 52.21 17.77
CA ALA A 569 -34.66 51.58 17.72
C ALA A 569 -34.53 50.78 19.01
N ASN A 570 -34.80 49.48 18.89
CA ASN A 570 -34.46 48.48 19.90
C ASN A 570 -33.05 48.75 20.42
N ALA A 571 -32.93 48.63 21.74
CA ALA A 571 -31.67 48.64 22.47
C ALA A 571 -30.57 47.95 21.67
N SER A 572 -29.64 48.76 21.16
CA SER A 572 -28.33 48.29 20.78
C SER A 572 -27.61 47.97 22.08
N GLU A 573 -27.76 46.74 22.56
CA GLU A 573 -26.81 46.14 23.49
C GLU A 573 -25.43 46.29 22.86
N GLN A 574 -24.67 47.27 23.36
CA GLN A 574 -23.34 47.56 22.85
C GLN A 574 -22.44 46.35 23.11
N PRO A 575 -21.96 45.62 22.07
CA PRO A 575 -20.99 44.56 22.25
C PRO A 575 -19.56 45.14 22.37
N LEU A 576 -19.37 46.33 22.96
CA LEU A 576 -18.08 47.04 22.95
C LEU A 576 -17.35 47.08 24.30
N SER A 577 -17.89 46.48 25.38
CA SER A 577 -17.20 46.52 26.68
C SER A 577 -15.99 45.58 26.80
N TRP A 578 -15.99 44.44 26.09
CA TRP A 578 -14.91 43.45 26.19
C TRP A 578 -13.61 43.92 25.54
N ALA A 579 -13.69 44.63 24.41
CA ALA A 579 -12.52 45.19 23.74
C ALA A 579 -11.83 46.27 24.59
N ALA A 580 -12.61 47.09 25.31
CA ALA A 580 -12.08 48.09 26.24
C ALA A 580 -11.39 47.42 27.45
N GLY A 581 -11.95 46.33 27.97
CA GLY A 581 -11.33 45.55 29.05
C GLY A 581 -10.03 44.85 28.64
N LEU A 582 -9.92 44.36 27.40
CA LEU A 582 -8.66 43.77 26.91
C LEU A 582 -7.59 44.83 26.64
N ALA A 583 -7.99 46.02 26.20
CA ALA A 583 -7.08 47.12 25.96
C ALA A 583 -6.47 47.74 27.25
N SER A 584 -7.12 47.58 28.40
CA SER A 584 -6.60 48.07 29.68
C SER A 584 -5.58 47.13 30.34
N LEU A 585 -5.42 45.91 29.81
CA LEU A 585 -4.44 44.96 30.34
C LEU A 585 -3.00 45.41 30.01
N PRO A 586 -2.06 45.32 30.97
CA PRO A 586 -0.63 45.47 30.66
C PRO A 586 -0.21 44.50 29.57
N ARG A 587 0.64 44.98 28.63
CA ARG A 587 1.11 44.19 27.49
C ARG A 587 1.69 42.83 27.91
N ASP A 588 2.47 42.80 28.98
CA ASP A 588 3.11 41.57 29.45
C ASP A 588 2.09 40.55 29.97
N VAL A 589 1.02 41.01 30.60
CA VAL A 589 -0.09 40.15 31.05
C VAL A 589 -0.84 39.59 29.85
N LEU A 590 -1.11 40.41 28.83
CA LEU A 590 -1.74 39.95 27.59
C LEU A 590 -0.87 38.91 26.87
N LEU A 591 0.44 39.16 26.75
CA LEU A 591 1.38 38.20 26.16
C LEU A 591 1.44 36.90 26.96
N HIS A 592 1.38 36.98 28.28
CA HIS A 592 1.30 35.81 29.15
C HIS A 592 0.01 35.01 28.93
N ILE A 593 -1.15 35.68 28.84
CA ILE A 593 -2.44 35.03 28.54
C ILE A 593 -2.40 34.34 27.18
N VAL A 594 -1.88 34.99 26.14
CA VAL A 594 -1.76 34.38 24.81
C VAL A 594 -0.79 33.20 24.83
N GLY A 595 0.30 33.31 25.60
CA GLY A 595 1.25 32.22 25.79
C GLY A 595 0.65 31.00 26.47
N LEU A 596 -0.18 31.21 27.50
CA LEU A 596 -0.93 30.13 28.15
C LEU A 596 -1.99 29.55 27.22
N ALA A 597 -2.69 30.40 26.46
CA ALA A 597 -3.73 29.98 25.54
C ALA A 597 -3.18 29.20 24.33
N ALA A 598 -1.87 29.27 24.05
CA ALA A 598 -1.24 28.53 22.96
C ALA A 598 -1.38 26.99 23.11
N TYR A 599 -1.66 26.51 24.34
CA TYR A 599 -1.91 25.11 24.65
C TYR A 599 -3.19 25.01 25.49
N PRO A 600 -4.12 24.07 25.19
CA PRO A 600 -4.01 22.95 24.26
C PRO A 600 -4.09 23.33 22.77
N LEU A 601 -3.29 22.68 21.93
CA LEU A 601 -3.35 22.79 20.47
C LEU A 601 -4.67 22.25 19.90
N SER A 602 -5.27 21.25 20.54
CA SER A 602 -6.56 20.69 20.11
C SER A 602 -7.70 21.73 20.07
N ALA A 603 -7.67 22.73 20.97
CA ALA A 603 -8.64 23.82 20.96
C ALA A 603 -8.49 24.74 19.73
N TRP A 604 -7.31 24.77 19.13
CA TRP A 604 -7.00 25.58 17.96
C TRP A 604 -7.03 24.77 16.68
N ALA A 605 -6.86 23.45 16.72
CA ALA A 605 -7.05 22.63 15.54
C ALA A 605 -8.53 22.74 15.19
N PRO A 606 -8.93 23.52 14.16
CA PRO A 606 -10.32 23.50 13.79
C PRO A 606 -10.61 22.04 13.45
N LEU A 607 -11.57 21.46 14.15
CA LEU A 607 -12.42 20.48 13.51
C LEU A 607 -13.08 21.28 12.39
N GLU A 608 -12.40 21.44 11.25
CA GLU A 608 -13.07 22.00 10.09
C GLU A 608 -14.32 21.14 9.90
N PRO A 609 -15.53 21.74 9.85
CA PRO A 609 -16.68 21.04 9.34
C PRO A 609 -16.30 20.68 7.90
N GLN A 610 -15.88 19.43 7.71
CA GLN A 610 -15.19 18.92 6.53
C GLN A 610 -15.75 19.52 5.24
N ARG A 611 -14.99 20.42 4.61
CA ARG A 611 -15.17 20.80 3.21
C ARG A 611 -14.05 20.14 2.42
N PHE A 612 -14.27 18.93 1.95
CA PHE A 612 -13.43 18.33 0.93
C PHE A 612 -14.09 18.60 -0.43
N ALA A 613 -13.30 19.16 -1.35
CA ALA A 613 -13.64 19.43 -2.75
C ALA A 613 -12.86 18.46 -3.64
#